data_AF-A0A962U0E8-F1
#
_entry.id   AF-A0A962U0E8-F1
#
_cell.length_a   1.000
_cell.length_b   1.000
_cell.length_c   1.000
_cell.angle_alpha   90.00
_cell.angle_beta   90.00
_cell.angle_gamma   90.00
#
_symmetry.space_group_name_H-M   'P 1'
#
loop_
_entity.id
_entity.type
_entity.pdbx_description
1 polymer ?
#
loop_
_entity_poly.entity_id
_entity_poly.type
_entity_poly.pdbx_seq_one_letter_code
_entity_poly.pdbx_strand_id
1 'polypeptide(L)'
;DFLGYDSVVGMAGDHGDVVRRGLKLQGLGNDLIRLLGGRSVHPVGACVGGFFRAPDRAAVEGLLERLHAARPLAEALVMWAAELPVPDDQQAFVNVALRHPTDYPLTEGRIVSDQGLDIAADEYAQHFAEEHRPQSTALFSLLRGEAYLVGPLARLNLNLDRLPDDSRRLLGLSGIRLPSGNMFHSLFARALEIHIALGEATRLLEQYRAPESPHLDVEPRAGDGYGATEAPRGLLWHHYSLDEHGVVRSARIVPPTSQNQARIEADLHRSLQHFGLDQPSDALRLRAETVIRNYDPCISCATHFLRLDLHRA
;
A
#
# COMPACT_ATOMS: atom_id res chain seq x y z
N ASP A 1 18.69 2.73 -7.12
CA ASP A 1 18.78 1.89 -5.90
C ASP A 1 19.51 0.58 -6.19
N PHE A 2 18.85 -0.58 -6.23
CA PHE A 2 19.53 -1.89 -6.26
C PHE A 2 20.35 -2.18 -7.54
N LEU A 3 19.97 -1.57 -8.65
CA LEU A 3 20.62 -1.76 -9.95
C LEU A 3 21.57 -0.61 -10.33
N GLY A 4 21.78 0.36 -9.43
CA GLY A 4 22.74 1.46 -9.67
C GLY A 4 22.31 2.53 -10.69
N TYR A 5 21.07 2.54 -11.17
CA TYR A 5 20.55 3.59 -12.06
C TYR A 5 19.96 4.77 -11.28
N ASP A 6 20.18 5.98 -11.80
CA ASP A 6 19.63 7.24 -11.27
C ASP A 6 18.23 7.56 -11.81
N SER A 7 17.78 6.89 -12.88
CA SER A 7 16.46 7.10 -13.46
C SER A 7 15.94 5.88 -14.22
N VAL A 8 14.62 5.82 -14.38
CA VAL A 8 13.96 4.80 -15.23
C VAL A 8 14.40 4.89 -16.70
N VAL A 9 14.74 6.10 -17.17
CA VAL A 9 15.25 6.32 -18.53
C VAL A 9 16.63 5.70 -18.70
N GLY A 10 17.52 5.89 -17.72
CA GLY A 10 18.83 5.23 -17.70
C GLY A 10 18.71 3.72 -17.64
N MET A 11 17.81 3.21 -16.78
CA MET A 11 17.53 1.78 -16.65
C MET A 11 16.96 1.15 -17.92
N ALA A 12 16.22 1.91 -18.75
CA ALA A 12 15.57 1.39 -19.96
C ALA A 12 16.56 0.94 -21.04
N GLY A 13 17.81 1.41 -21.03
CA GLY A 13 18.86 0.97 -21.94
C GLY A 13 19.17 -0.52 -21.78
N ASP A 14 19.35 -0.96 -20.54
CA ASP A 14 19.75 -2.34 -20.20
C ASP A 14 18.56 -3.23 -19.81
N HIS A 15 17.49 -2.63 -19.26
CA HIS A 15 16.31 -3.33 -18.74
C HIS A 15 15.01 -2.86 -19.41
N GLY A 16 15.05 -2.56 -20.71
CA GLY A 16 13.91 -2.00 -21.46
C GLY A 16 12.61 -2.81 -21.34
N ASP A 17 12.69 -4.15 -21.33
CA ASP A 17 11.51 -5.01 -21.20
C ASP A 17 10.88 -4.94 -19.80
N VAL A 18 11.70 -4.80 -18.75
CA VAL A 18 11.23 -4.59 -17.37
C VAL A 18 10.46 -3.27 -17.29
N VAL A 19 11.00 -2.19 -17.86
CA VAL A 19 10.36 -0.87 -17.88
C VAL A 19 9.04 -0.92 -18.64
N ARG A 20 9.02 -1.50 -19.85
CA ARG A 20 7.79 -1.63 -20.65
C ARG A 20 6.73 -2.47 -19.94
N ARG A 21 7.11 -3.55 -19.26
CA ARG A 21 6.21 -4.37 -18.43
C ARG A 21 5.57 -3.54 -17.32
N GLY A 22 6.38 -2.78 -16.57
CA GLY A 22 5.88 -1.89 -15.52
C GLY A 22 4.88 -0.86 -16.05
N LEU A 23 5.20 -0.20 -17.17
CA LEU A 23 4.31 0.77 -17.81
C LEU A 23 3.00 0.14 -18.31
N LYS A 24 3.04 -1.08 -18.85
CA LYS A 24 1.84 -1.82 -19.27
C LYS A 24 0.92 -2.14 -18.10
N LEU A 25 1.48 -2.65 -17.00
CA LEU A 25 0.71 -2.97 -15.78
C LEU A 25 0.12 -1.69 -15.15
N GLN A 26 0.90 -0.60 -15.10
CA GLN A 26 0.43 0.70 -14.64
C GLN A 26 -0.72 1.22 -15.51
N GLY A 27 -0.58 1.16 -16.84
CA GLY A 27 -1.63 1.55 -17.77
C GLY A 27 -2.92 0.77 -17.57
N LEU A 28 -2.82 -0.54 -17.33
CA LEU A 28 -3.96 -1.39 -17.04
C LEU A 28 -4.65 -1.03 -15.72
N GLY A 29 -3.87 -0.76 -14.67
CA GLY A 29 -4.41 -0.27 -13.39
C GLY A 29 -5.16 1.07 -13.54
N ASN A 30 -4.62 2.00 -14.35
CA ASN A 30 -5.30 3.26 -14.65
C ASN A 30 -6.63 3.05 -15.39
N ASP A 31 -6.69 2.07 -16.28
CA ASP A 31 -7.91 1.75 -17.03
C ASP A 31 -8.97 1.09 -16.13
N LEU A 32 -8.57 0.23 -15.19
CA LEU A 32 -9.44 -0.30 -14.13
C LEU A 32 -10.06 0.83 -13.30
N ILE A 33 -9.25 1.78 -12.84
CA ILE A 33 -9.74 2.94 -12.07
C ILE A 33 -10.69 3.76 -12.94
N ARG A 34 -10.39 3.97 -14.22
CA ARG A 34 -11.25 4.75 -15.12
C ARG A 34 -12.61 4.07 -15.37
N LEU A 35 -12.64 2.74 -15.44
CA LEU A 35 -13.88 1.97 -15.71
C LEU A 35 -15.01 2.34 -14.73
N LEU A 36 -14.70 2.41 -13.44
CA LEU A 36 -15.66 2.73 -12.39
C LEU A 36 -15.59 4.20 -11.94
N GLY A 37 -14.40 4.79 -11.98
CA GLY A 37 -14.12 6.13 -11.45
C GLY A 37 -14.30 7.27 -12.45
N GLY A 38 -14.55 6.97 -13.73
CA GLY A 38 -14.65 7.93 -14.84
C GLY A 38 -13.32 8.61 -15.25
N ARG A 39 -12.37 8.70 -14.31
CA ARG A 39 -11.00 9.20 -14.50
C ARG A 39 -10.02 8.33 -13.70
N SER A 40 -8.79 8.19 -14.19
CA SER A 40 -7.75 7.38 -13.54
C SER A 40 -7.04 8.10 -12.39
N VAL A 41 -7.14 9.43 -12.33
CA VAL A 41 -6.58 10.28 -11.27
C VAL A 41 -7.71 11.14 -10.73
N HIS A 42 -7.82 11.20 -9.39
CA HIS A 42 -8.96 11.80 -8.69
C HIS A 42 -10.31 11.26 -9.23
N PRO A 43 -10.56 9.94 -9.07
CA PRO A 43 -11.79 9.33 -9.56
C PRO A 43 -13.00 9.97 -8.88
N VAL A 44 -14.09 10.16 -9.64
CA VAL A 44 -15.32 10.82 -9.21
C VAL A 44 -16.55 9.92 -9.35
N GLY A 45 -16.33 8.63 -9.63
CA GLY A 45 -17.40 7.69 -9.94
C GLY A 45 -18.13 7.14 -8.71
N ALA A 46 -17.47 7.10 -7.55
CA ALA A 46 -18.08 6.64 -6.30
C ALA A 46 -19.02 7.73 -5.74
N CYS A 47 -20.17 7.30 -5.23
CA CYS A 47 -21.13 8.15 -4.53
C CYS A 47 -21.64 7.44 -3.26
N VAL A 48 -22.40 8.14 -2.41
CA VAL A 48 -23.08 7.49 -1.28
C VAL A 48 -24.05 6.45 -1.84
N GLY A 49 -23.99 5.23 -1.31
CA GLY A 49 -24.84 4.12 -1.75
C GLY A 49 -24.36 3.35 -2.98
N GLY A 50 -23.23 3.71 -3.61
CA GLY A 50 -22.66 2.94 -4.73
C GLY A 50 -21.81 3.78 -5.69
N PHE A 51 -22.16 3.73 -6.97
CA PHE A 51 -21.51 4.49 -8.04
C PHE A 51 -22.52 5.31 -8.86
N PHE A 52 -22.08 6.43 -9.42
CA PHE A 52 -22.94 7.24 -10.30
C PHE A 52 -23.34 6.51 -11.58
N ARG A 53 -22.50 5.58 -12.06
CA ARG A 53 -22.75 4.77 -13.27
C ARG A 53 -22.15 3.38 -13.10
N ALA A 54 -22.89 2.37 -13.55
CA ALA A 54 -22.37 1.02 -13.73
C ALA A 54 -21.68 0.92 -15.11
N PRO A 55 -20.54 0.21 -15.23
CA PRO A 55 -19.91 -0.01 -16.52
C PRO A 55 -20.78 -0.90 -17.41
N ASP A 56 -20.78 -0.60 -18.72
CA ASP A 56 -21.45 -1.48 -19.68
C ASP A 56 -20.68 -2.80 -19.86
N ARG A 57 -21.40 -3.82 -20.35
CA ARG A 57 -20.86 -5.17 -20.48
C ARG A 57 -19.69 -5.24 -21.46
N ALA A 58 -19.71 -4.47 -22.56
CA ALA A 58 -18.65 -4.50 -23.56
C ALA A 58 -17.35 -3.90 -23.02
N ALA A 59 -17.43 -2.82 -22.23
CA ALA A 59 -16.29 -2.23 -21.54
C ALA A 59 -15.67 -3.20 -20.52
N VAL A 60 -16.51 -3.94 -19.79
CA VAL A 60 -16.07 -4.98 -18.85
C VAL A 60 -15.37 -6.12 -19.59
N GLU A 61 -15.99 -6.67 -20.64
CA GLU A 61 -15.43 -7.76 -21.44
C GLU A 61 -14.09 -7.38 -22.09
N GLY A 62 -14.00 -6.18 -22.67
CA GLY A 62 -12.75 -5.69 -23.26
C GLY A 62 -11.63 -5.47 -22.24
N LEU A 63 -11.96 -5.10 -20.99
CA LEU A 63 -10.95 -4.99 -19.93
C LEU A 63 -10.55 -6.36 -19.37
N LEU A 64 -11.50 -7.29 -19.28
CA LEU A 64 -11.25 -8.66 -18.85
C LEU A 64 -10.27 -9.39 -19.77
N GLU A 65 -10.42 -9.26 -21.10
CA GLU A 65 -9.46 -9.81 -22.06
C GLU A 65 -8.03 -9.29 -21.83
N ARG A 66 -7.91 -7.99 -21.54
CA ARG A 66 -6.62 -7.35 -21.26
C ARG A 66 -6.02 -7.79 -19.93
N LEU A 67 -6.84 -8.05 -18.91
CA LEU A 67 -6.39 -8.60 -17.63
C LEU A 67 -5.83 -10.01 -17.80
N HIS A 68 -6.53 -10.88 -18.52
CA HIS A 68 -6.02 -12.21 -18.84
C HIS A 68 -4.69 -12.15 -19.60
N ALA A 69 -4.58 -11.27 -20.60
CA ALA A 69 -3.35 -11.07 -21.35
C ALA A 69 -2.19 -10.49 -20.50
N ALA A 70 -2.50 -9.74 -19.43
CA ALA A 70 -1.50 -9.16 -18.54
C ALA A 70 -1.05 -10.09 -17.40
N ARG A 71 -1.73 -11.21 -17.17
CA ARG A 71 -1.38 -12.16 -16.09
C ARG A 71 0.09 -12.62 -16.14
N PRO A 72 0.65 -13.06 -17.29
CA PRO A 72 2.08 -13.43 -17.36
C PRO A 72 3.03 -12.25 -17.08
N LEU A 73 2.60 -11.01 -17.36
CA LEU A 73 3.39 -9.82 -17.06
C LEU A 73 3.50 -9.59 -15.55
N ALA A 74 2.41 -9.82 -14.80
CA ALA A 74 2.40 -9.72 -13.35
C ALA A 74 3.23 -10.84 -12.70
N GLU A 75 3.10 -12.08 -13.17
CA GLU A 75 3.94 -13.21 -12.72
C GLU A 75 5.43 -12.91 -12.93
N ALA A 76 5.80 -12.41 -14.11
CA ALA A 76 7.17 -12.07 -14.41
C ALA A 76 7.69 -10.87 -13.59
N LEU A 77 6.81 -9.93 -13.22
CA LEU A 77 7.17 -8.84 -12.30
C LEU A 77 7.51 -9.37 -10.91
N VAL A 78 6.72 -10.32 -10.39
CA VAL A 78 6.97 -10.96 -9.08
C VAL A 78 8.32 -11.67 -9.08
N MET A 79 8.60 -12.49 -10.11
CA MET A 79 9.86 -13.21 -10.21
C MET A 79 11.05 -12.25 -10.33
N TRP A 80 10.94 -11.22 -11.17
CA TRP A 80 11.99 -10.21 -11.29
C TRP A 80 12.24 -9.46 -9.96
N ALA A 81 11.18 -9.14 -9.21
CA ALA A 81 11.33 -8.49 -7.91
C ALA A 81 12.02 -9.39 -6.87
N ALA A 82 11.84 -10.72 -6.97
CA ALA A 82 12.50 -11.69 -6.10
C ALA A 82 14.00 -11.85 -6.41
N GLU A 83 14.43 -11.56 -7.64
CA GLU A 83 15.82 -11.65 -8.08
C GLU A 83 16.66 -10.40 -7.73
N LEU A 84 16.03 -9.32 -7.26
CA LEU A 84 16.75 -8.09 -6.94
C LEU A 84 17.72 -8.32 -5.77
N PRO A 85 18.95 -7.78 -5.84
CA PRO A 85 19.98 -7.96 -4.82
C PRO A 85 19.70 -7.06 -3.61
N VAL A 86 18.61 -7.35 -2.89
CA VAL A 86 18.24 -6.63 -1.68
C VAL A 86 19.18 -6.99 -0.54
N PRO A 87 19.59 -6.03 0.31
CA PRO A 87 20.42 -6.32 1.47
C PRO A 87 19.63 -7.13 2.50
N ASP A 88 20.32 -7.98 3.26
CA ASP A 88 19.75 -8.64 4.43
C ASP A 88 19.83 -7.70 5.65
N ASP A 89 18.72 -7.02 5.94
CA ASP A 89 18.60 -6.03 7.03
C ASP A 89 17.41 -6.41 7.92
N GLN A 90 17.61 -7.43 8.75
CA GLN A 90 16.57 -7.97 9.62
C GLN A 90 16.23 -7.03 10.77
N GLN A 91 14.94 -6.75 10.95
CA GLN A 91 14.41 -5.88 11.98
C GLN A 91 13.14 -6.47 12.58
N ALA A 92 12.91 -6.17 13.86
CA ALA A 92 11.62 -6.35 14.48
C ALA A 92 10.75 -5.12 14.20
N PHE A 93 9.54 -5.35 13.72
CA PHE A 93 8.48 -4.35 13.63
C PHE A 93 7.13 -5.00 13.94
N VAL A 94 6.28 -4.27 14.65
CA VAL A 94 4.88 -4.67 14.87
C VAL A 94 4.15 -4.49 13.55
N ASN A 95 3.62 -5.57 12.98
CA ASN A 95 2.86 -5.51 11.73
C ASN A 95 1.42 -5.14 12.06
N VAL A 96 0.84 -4.18 11.33
CA VAL A 96 -0.57 -3.83 11.40
C VAL A 96 -1.16 -3.85 10.00
N ALA A 97 -2.29 -4.54 9.86
CA ALA A 97 -3.04 -4.61 8.61
C ALA A 97 -4.51 -4.90 8.88
N LEU A 98 -5.34 -4.77 7.85
CA LEU A 98 -6.64 -5.42 7.83
C LEU A 98 -6.50 -6.95 7.75
N ARG A 99 -7.55 -7.64 8.20
CA ARG A 99 -7.75 -9.07 8.04
C ARG A 99 -9.21 -9.37 7.72
N HIS A 100 -9.44 -9.97 6.56
CA HIS A 100 -10.76 -10.44 6.15
C HIS A 100 -10.95 -11.89 6.63
N PRO A 101 -12.19 -12.33 6.97
CA PRO A 101 -12.44 -13.71 7.38
C PRO A 101 -11.94 -14.75 6.38
N THR A 102 -12.04 -14.46 5.07
CA THR A 102 -11.79 -15.43 3.99
C THR A 102 -10.78 -15.00 2.93
N ASP A 103 -10.64 -13.70 2.66
CA ASP A 103 -9.94 -13.20 1.47
C ASP A 103 -8.67 -12.41 1.83
N TYR A 104 -7.82 -12.15 0.83
CA TYR A 104 -6.71 -11.23 1.03
C TYR A 104 -7.25 -9.80 1.24
N PRO A 105 -6.90 -9.12 2.34
CA PRO A 105 -7.64 -7.94 2.78
C PRO A 105 -7.17 -6.68 2.04
N LEU A 106 -7.86 -6.32 0.96
CA LEU A 106 -7.62 -5.06 0.23
C LEU A 106 -8.64 -3.97 0.60
N THR A 107 -9.92 -4.33 0.69
CA THR A 107 -11.02 -3.35 0.81
C THR A 107 -11.65 -3.31 2.19
N GLU A 108 -11.69 -4.43 2.91
CA GLU A 108 -12.40 -4.54 4.18
C GLU A 108 -11.80 -5.60 5.10
N GLY A 109 -12.16 -5.54 6.37
CA GLY A 109 -11.70 -6.46 7.39
C GLY A 109 -11.61 -5.81 8.76
N ARG A 110 -11.17 -6.59 9.74
CA ARG A 110 -10.82 -6.10 11.08
C ARG A 110 -9.37 -5.64 11.09
N ILE A 111 -9.03 -4.65 11.92
CA ILE A 111 -7.67 -4.15 12.07
C ILE A 111 -6.94 -5.06 13.06
N VAL A 112 -5.90 -5.75 12.60
CA VAL A 112 -5.16 -6.73 13.40
C VAL A 112 -3.67 -6.38 13.50
N SER A 113 -3.02 -6.94 14.52
CA SER A 113 -1.55 -6.94 14.63
C SER A 113 -1.00 -8.30 15.00
N ASP A 114 0.29 -8.49 14.78
CA ASP A 114 1.05 -9.67 15.24
C ASP A 114 1.37 -9.63 16.75
N GLN A 115 0.85 -8.63 17.47
CA GLN A 115 0.96 -8.46 18.93
C GLN A 115 -0.41 -8.45 19.63
N GLY A 116 -1.39 -9.14 19.04
CA GLY A 116 -2.69 -9.41 19.69
C GLY A 116 -3.71 -8.27 19.59
N LEU A 117 -3.53 -7.32 18.67
CA LEU A 117 -4.62 -6.40 18.30
C LEU A 117 -5.59 -7.13 17.36
N ASP A 118 -6.89 -6.99 17.62
CA ASP A 118 -7.95 -7.41 16.71
C ASP A 118 -9.20 -6.57 17.01
N ILE A 119 -9.44 -5.54 16.20
CA ILE A 119 -10.44 -4.50 16.49
C ILE A 119 -11.25 -4.11 15.25
N ALA A 120 -12.45 -3.59 15.47
CA ALA A 120 -13.23 -2.90 14.45
C ALA A 120 -12.69 -1.48 14.20
N ALA A 121 -13.16 -0.85 13.12
CA ALA A 121 -12.67 0.47 12.71
C ALA A 121 -13.06 1.58 13.71
N ASP A 122 -14.20 1.48 14.37
CA ASP A 122 -14.67 2.41 15.41
C ASP A 122 -13.86 2.33 16.72
N GLU A 123 -13.15 1.23 16.94
CA GLU A 123 -12.26 1.02 18.09
C GLU A 123 -10.85 1.61 17.89
N TYR A 124 -10.51 2.08 16.67
CA TYR A 124 -9.15 2.53 16.31
C TYR A 124 -8.59 3.59 17.28
N ALA A 125 -9.38 4.61 17.60
CA ALA A 125 -8.94 5.73 18.44
C ALA A 125 -8.62 5.33 19.89
N GLN A 126 -9.00 4.13 20.33
CA GLN A 126 -8.69 3.60 21.67
C GLN A 126 -7.29 2.98 21.75
N HIS A 127 -6.70 2.64 20.61
CA HIS A 127 -5.44 1.90 20.53
C HIS A 127 -4.31 2.67 19.82
N PHE A 128 -4.67 3.56 18.90
CA PHE A 128 -3.73 4.36 18.13
C PHE A 128 -3.77 5.83 18.56
N ALA A 129 -2.60 6.44 18.70
CA ALA A 129 -2.45 7.84 19.06
C ALA A 129 -1.61 8.58 18.02
N GLU A 130 -2.08 9.76 17.59
CA GLU A 130 -1.31 10.66 16.73
C GLU A 130 -0.57 11.70 17.56
N GLU A 131 0.70 11.92 17.26
CA GLU A 131 1.58 12.86 17.94
C GLU A 131 2.18 13.86 16.95
N HIS A 132 2.27 15.12 17.39
CA HIS A 132 3.09 16.13 16.73
C HIS A 132 4.54 16.03 17.18
N ARG A 133 5.47 16.11 16.24
CA ARG A 133 6.91 16.16 16.54
C ARG A 133 7.54 17.42 15.95
N PRO A 134 8.39 18.16 16.71
CA PRO A 134 8.93 19.44 16.26
C PRO A 134 9.70 19.38 14.92
N GLN A 135 10.28 18.23 14.60
CA GLN A 135 11.08 18.04 13.39
C GLN A 135 10.28 17.69 12.12
N SER A 136 8.95 17.56 12.22
CA SER A 136 8.10 17.11 11.10
C SER A 136 6.77 17.86 11.06
N THR A 137 6.31 18.16 9.85
CA THR A 137 4.94 18.64 9.62
C THR A 137 3.92 17.50 9.55
N ALA A 138 4.37 16.26 9.31
CA ALA A 138 3.52 15.08 9.33
C ALA A 138 3.32 14.59 10.77
N LEU A 139 2.09 14.15 11.06
CA LEU A 139 1.76 13.44 12.30
C LEU A 139 2.46 12.08 12.34
N PHE A 140 2.76 11.64 13.56
CA PHE A 140 3.27 10.31 13.86
C PHE A 140 2.14 9.51 14.48
N SER A 141 1.83 8.33 13.98
CA SER A 141 0.93 7.41 14.68
C SER A 141 1.71 6.37 15.46
N LEU A 142 1.23 6.05 16.66
CA LEU A 142 1.77 4.99 17.52
C LEU A 142 0.66 4.02 17.93
N LEU A 143 0.98 2.74 17.96
CA LEU A 143 0.11 1.70 18.51
C LEU A 143 0.52 1.46 19.96
N ARG A 144 -0.32 1.89 20.92
CA ARG A 144 -0.04 1.76 22.36
C ARG A 144 1.36 2.30 22.76
N GLY A 145 1.77 3.41 22.13
CA GLY A 145 3.06 4.08 22.36
C GLY A 145 4.24 3.56 21.53
N GLU A 146 4.05 2.52 20.71
CA GLU A 146 5.11 1.90 19.91
C GLU A 146 4.95 2.19 18.42
N ALA A 147 6.08 2.27 17.71
CA ALA A 147 6.10 2.36 16.26
C ALA A 147 5.66 1.03 15.62
N TYR A 148 4.90 1.11 14.53
CA TYR A 148 4.39 -0.06 13.82
C TYR A 148 4.55 0.09 12.31
N LEU A 149 4.49 -1.03 11.59
CA LEU A 149 4.56 -1.10 10.14
C LEU A 149 3.17 -1.35 9.57
N VAL A 150 2.76 -0.50 8.63
CA VAL A 150 1.66 -0.76 7.70
C VAL A 150 2.18 -0.84 6.28
N GLY A 151 1.43 -1.49 5.40
CA GLY A 151 1.76 -1.60 3.98
C GLY A 151 1.86 -3.04 3.49
N PRO A 152 2.31 -3.23 2.25
CA PRO A 152 2.34 -4.53 1.58
C PRO A 152 3.05 -5.63 2.37
N LEU A 153 4.18 -5.31 3.01
CA LEU A 153 4.93 -6.29 3.79
C LEU A 153 4.18 -6.69 5.07
N ALA A 154 3.57 -5.73 5.78
CA ALA A 154 2.77 -6.02 6.95
C ALA A 154 1.51 -6.84 6.61
N ARG A 155 0.83 -6.49 5.52
CA ARG A 155 -0.31 -7.25 5.00
C ARG A 155 0.06 -8.69 4.70
N LEU A 156 1.15 -8.91 3.95
CA LEU A 156 1.62 -10.27 3.63
C LEU A 156 2.00 -11.04 4.88
N ASN A 157 2.78 -10.45 5.79
CA ASN A 157 3.20 -11.09 7.04
C ASN A 157 2.00 -11.60 7.86
N LEU A 158 0.90 -10.83 7.90
CA LEU A 158 -0.30 -11.13 8.68
C LEU A 158 -1.32 -12.03 7.97
N ASN A 159 -1.25 -12.14 6.64
CA ASN A 159 -2.32 -12.73 5.83
C ASN A 159 -1.82 -13.81 4.85
N LEU A 160 -0.72 -14.51 5.16
CA LEU A 160 -0.22 -15.64 4.34
C LEU A 160 -1.28 -16.72 4.14
N ASP A 161 -2.11 -16.97 5.15
CA ASP A 161 -3.20 -17.93 5.12
C ASP A 161 -4.42 -17.47 4.32
N ARG A 162 -4.38 -16.24 3.78
CA ARG A 162 -5.41 -15.63 2.92
C ARG A 162 -4.91 -15.34 1.51
N LEU A 163 -3.68 -15.73 1.18
CA LEU A 163 -3.15 -15.59 -0.17
C LEU A 163 -3.95 -16.43 -1.18
N PRO A 164 -4.37 -15.84 -2.32
CA PRO A 164 -4.89 -16.62 -3.45
C PRO A 164 -3.88 -17.69 -3.89
N ASP A 165 -4.36 -18.86 -4.31
CA ASP A 165 -3.52 -20.03 -4.59
C ASP A 165 -2.41 -19.77 -5.61
N ASP A 166 -2.72 -19.03 -6.68
CA ASP A 166 -1.72 -18.68 -7.70
C ASP A 166 -0.62 -17.76 -7.12
N SER A 167 -0.99 -16.79 -6.28
CA SER A 167 -0.04 -15.91 -5.60
C SER A 167 0.80 -16.69 -4.57
N ARG A 168 0.19 -17.66 -3.88
CA ARG A 168 0.91 -18.57 -2.97
C ARG A 168 1.92 -19.44 -3.73
N ARG A 169 1.57 -19.91 -4.93
CA ARG A 169 2.49 -20.65 -5.81
C ARG A 169 3.68 -19.76 -6.22
N LEU A 170 3.43 -18.53 -6.65
CA LEU A 170 4.50 -17.58 -7.00
C LEU A 170 5.42 -17.28 -5.82
N LEU A 171 4.86 -17.09 -4.62
CA LEU A 171 5.65 -16.94 -3.40
C LEU A 171 6.58 -18.15 -3.20
N GLY A 172 6.06 -19.38 -3.35
CA GLY A 172 6.86 -20.60 -3.26
C GLY A 172 8.00 -20.68 -4.29
N LEU A 173 7.76 -20.21 -5.52
CA LEU A 173 8.77 -20.18 -6.59
C LEU A 173 9.81 -19.07 -6.40
N SER A 174 9.44 -17.97 -5.73
CA SER A 174 10.31 -16.80 -5.53
C SER A 174 11.50 -17.07 -4.61
N GLY A 175 11.41 -18.07 -3.73
CA GLY A 175 12.40 -18.34 -2.67
C GLY A 175 12.36 -17.36 -1.50
N ILE A 176 11.54 -16.30 -1.55
CA ILE A 176 11.34 -15.35 -0.45
C ILE A 176 10.60 -16.02 0.70
N ARG A 177 11.15 -15.90 1.91
CA ARG A 177 10.53 -16.43 3.14
C ARG A 177 9.70 -15.34 3.82
N LEU A 178 8.45 -15.69 4.13
CA LEU A 178 7.53 -14.86 4.92
C LEU A 178 7.06 -15.65 6.16
N PRO A 179 6.73 -14.98 7.27
CA PRO A 179 6.84 -13.54 7.48
C PRO A 179 8.30 -13.06 7.47
N SER A 180 8.54 -11.86 6.97
CA SER A 180 9.88 -11.28 6.83
C SER A 180 10.06 -10.08 7.75
N GLY A 181 11.17 -10.07 8.49
CA GLY A 181 11.67 -8.91 9.23
C GLY A 181 12.56 -7.98 8.40
N ASN A 182 12.80 -8.29 7.12
CA ASN A 182 13.59 -7.44 6.23
C ASN A 182 12.67 -6.46 5.47
N MET A 183 12.81 -5.16 5.75
CA MET A 183 11.99 -4.12 5.14
C MET A 183 12.20 -4.01 3.62
N PHE A 184 13.36 -4.44 3.09
CA PHE A 184 13.63 -4.45 1.65
C PHE A 184 12.76 -5.47 0.88
N HIS A 185 12.18 -6.46 1.56
CA HIS A 185 11.17 -7.33 0.97
C HIS A 185 9.84 -6.61 0.70
N SER A 186 9.66 -5.34 1.10
CA SER A 186 8.48 -4.56 0.74
C SER A 186 8.33 -4.35 -0.77
N LEU A 187 9.43 -4.36 -1.52
CA LEU A 187 9.38 -4.26 -2.98
C LEU A 187 8.81 -5.54 -3.61
N PHE A 188 9.27 -6.71 -3.13
CA PHE A 188 8.68 -8.00 -3.51
C PHE A 188 7.21 -8.06 -3.10
N ALA A 189 6.88 -7.61 -1.88
CA ALA A 189 5.51 -7.57 -1.40
C ALA A 189 4.59 -6.76 -2.32
N ARG A 190 5.02 -5.57 -2.76
CA ARG A 190 4.31 -4.75 -3.75
C ARG A 190 4.10 -5.47 -5.07
N ALA A 191 5.13 -6.14 -5.59
CA ALA A 191 5.02 -6.90 -6.83
C ALA A 191 4.00 -8.04 -6.70
N LEU A 192 4.04 -8.78 -5.59
CA LEU A 192 3.08 -9.86 -5.32
C LEU A 192 1.65 -9.33 -5.16
N GLU A 193 1.47 -8.18 -4.50
CA GLU A 193 0.16 -7.56 -4.38
C GLU A 193 -0.39 -7.00 -5.69
N ILE A 194 0.46 -6.57 -6.64
CA ILE A 194 0.00 -6.25 -8.00
C ILE A 194 -0.59 -7.51 -8.65
N HIS A 195 0.05 -8.67 -8.50
CA HIS A 195 -0.49 -9.94 -9.00
C HIS A 195 -1.82 -10.29 -8.32
N ILE A 196 -1.92 -10.14 -7.00
CA ILE A 196 -3.17 -10.35 -6.25
C ILE A 196 -4.28 -9.42 -6.76
N ALA A 197 -4.00 -8.12 -6.88
CA ALA A 197 -4.97 -7.12 -7.32
C ALA A 197 -5.46 -7.37 -8.76
N LEU A 198 -4.58 -7.82 -9.66
CA LEU A 198 -4.98 -8.20 -11.03
C LEU A 198 -5.85 -9.45 -11.05
N GLY A 199 -5.53 -10.46 -10.23
CA GLY A 199 -6.35 -11.66 -10.07
C GLY A 199 -7.73 -11.34 -9.50
N GLU A 200 -7.78 -10.47 -8.49
CA GLU A 200 -9.05 -10.03 -7.89
C GLU A 200 -9.88 -9.20 -8.85
N ALA A 201 -9.26 -8.28 -9.61
CA ALA A 201 -9.95 -7.54 -10.66
C ALA A 201 -10.53 -8.49 -11.73
N THR A 202 -9.79 -9.52 -12.12
CA THR A 202 -10.26 -10.54 -13.07
C THR A 202 -11.48 -11.26 -12.50
N ARG A 203 -11.39 -11.79 -11.28
CA ARG A 203 -12.49 -12.48 -10.60
C ARG A 203 -13.75 -11.62 -10.50
N LEU A 204 -13.61 -10.35 -10.12
CA LEU A 204 -14.72 -9.41 -10.00
C LEU A 204 -15.37 -9.10 -11.35
N LEU A 205 -14.57 -8.91 -12.41
CA LEU A 205 -15.09 -8.63 -13.74
C LEU A 205 -15.70 -9.87 -14.43
N GLU A 206 -15.18 -11.07 -14.19
CA GLU A 206 -15.80 -12.33 -14.64
C GLU A 206 -17.18 -12.55 -14.03
N GLN A 207 -17.35 -12.16 -12.77
CA GLN A 207 -18.59 -12.31 -12.01
C GLN A 207 -19.51 -11.09 -12.15
N TYR A 208 -19.11 -10.06 -12.91
CA TYR A 208 -19.85 -8.83 -13.02
C TYR A 208 -21.23 -9.06 -13.63
N ARG A 209 -22.24 -8.51 -12.97
CA ARG A 209 -23.60 -8.41 -13.48
C ARG A 209 -23.99 -6.94 -13.40
N ALA A 210 -24.44 -6.40 -14.53
CA ALA A 210 -24.97 -5.04 -14.55
C ALA A 210 -26.13 -4.94 -13.54
N PRO A 211 -26.06 -4.04 -12.55
CA PRO A 211 -27.13 -3.87 -11.59
C PRO A 211 -28.29 -3.11 -12.23
N GLU A 212 -29.50 -3.26 -11.68
CA GLU A 212 -30.66 -2.47 -12.11
C GLU A 212 -30.47 -0.96 -11.79
N SER A 213 -29.83 -0.67 -10.66
CA SER A 213 -29.41 0.68 -10.26
C SER A 213 -27.96 0.68 -9.79
N PRO A 214 -27.13 1.67 -10.17
CA PRO A 214 -25.71 1.71 -9.80
C PRO A 214 -25.47 2.20 -8.37
N HIS A 215 -26.48 2.79 -7.72
CA HIS A 215 -26.43 3.19 -6.31
C HIS A 215 -27.82 3.09 -5.66
N LEU A 216 -27.82 3.06 -4.33
CA LEU A 216 -29.00 3.18 -3.50
C LEU A 216 -29.28 4.65 -3.17
N ASP A 217 -30.56 5.01 -3.07
CA ASP A 217 -30.96 6.27 -2.47
C ASP A 217 -30.72 6.21 -0.96
N VAL A 218 -29.94 7.17 -0.44
CA VAL A 218 -29.56 7.22 0.97
C VAL A 218 -29.97 8.56 1.56
N GLU A 219 -30.87 8.50 2.54
CA GLU A 219 -31.26 9.66 3.34
C GLU A 219 -30.19 9.95 4.40
N PRO A 220 -29.59 11.15 4.43
CA PRO A 220 -28.61 11.51 5.45
C PRO A 220 -29.18 11.43 6.86
N ARG A 221 -28.30 11.10 7.82
CA ARG A 221 -28.62 11.05 9.26
C ARG A 221 -27.43 11.55 10.06
N ALA A 222 -27.72 12.15 11.21
CA ALA A 222 -26.69 12.50 12.17
C ALA A 222 -26.02 11.23 12.72
N GLY A 223 -24.71 11.27 12.90
CA GLY A 223 -23.95 10.17 13.49
C GLY A 223 -22.49 10.13 13.08
N ASP A 224 -21.81 9.11 13.58
CA ASP A 224 -20.41 8.85 13.30
C ASP A 224 -20.25 7.68 12.32
N GLY A 225 -19.40 7.87 11.31
CA GLY A 225 -19.05 6.87 10.32
C GLY A 225 -17.54 6.60 10.35
N TYR A 226 -17.18 5.32 10.40
CA TYR A 226 -15.80 4.85 10.44
C TYR A 226 -15.52 3.97 9.22
N GLY A 227 -14.35 4.14 8.62
CA GLY A 227 -13.91 3.34 7.47
C GLY A 227 -12.43 2.99 7.59
N ALA A 228 -12.10 1.73 7.31
CA ALA A 228 -10.73 1.27 7.23
C ALA A 228 -10.55 0.47 5.93
N THR A 229 -9.54 0.84 5.14
CA THR A 229 -9.19 0.15 3.89
C THR A 229 -7.67 -0.06 3.83
N GLU A 230 -7.20 -0.97 2.98
CA GLU A 230 -5.77 -1.11 2.70
C GLU A 230 -5.42 -0.31 1.44
N ALA A 231 -5.00 0.94 1.64
CA ALA A 231 -4.38 1.69 0.57
C ALA A 231 -3.05 1.02 0.15
N PRO A 232 -2.52 1.30 -1.05
CA PRO A 232 -1.29 0.66 -1.52
C PRO A 232 -0.11 0.76 -0.53
N ARG A 233 -0.05 1.85 0.23
CA ARG A 233 1.01 2.15 1.22
C ARG A 233 0.72 1.64 2.64
N GLY A 234 -0.47 1.11 2.90
CA GLY A 234 -0.88 0.57 4.20
C GLY A 234 -2.30 0.92 4.59
N LEU A 235 -2.62 0.67 5.86
CA LEU A 235 -3.92 0.96 6.45
C LEU A 235 -4.28 2.44 6.26
N LEU A 236 -5.48 2.69 5.77
CA LEU A 236 -6.08 4.01 5.66
C LEU A 236 -7.34 4.03 6.51
N TRP A 237 -7.35 4.85 7.55
CA TRP A 237 -8.46 4.96 8.49
C TRP A 237 -9.10 6.35 8.43
N HIS A 238 -10.43 6.38 8.41
CA HIS A 238 -11.24 7.58 8.32
C HIS A 238 -12.34 7.55 9.39
N HIS A 239 -12.61 8.71 9.98
CA HIS A 239 -13.78 8.99 10.81
C HIS A 239 -14.42 10.29 10.37
N TYR A 240 -15.73 10.26 10.18
CA TYR A 240 -16.55 11.44 9.88
C TYR A 240 -17.70 11.52 10.88
N SER A 241 -17.97 12.72 11.38
CA SER A 241 -19.18 13.03 12.15
C SER A 241 -20.09 13.91 11.31
N LEU A 242 -21.34 13.52 11.15
CA LEU A 242 -22.35 14.21 10.33
C LEU A 242 -23.50 14.73 11.20
N ASP A 243 -24.15 15.80 10.76
CA ASP A 243 -25.45 16.21 11.31
C ASP A 243 -26.65 15.61 10.55
N GLU A 244 -27.86 16.00 10.96
CA GLU A 244 -29.12 15.51 10.40
C GLU A 244 -29.34 15.88 8.93
N HIS A 245 -28.59 16.84 8.40
CA HIS A 245 -28.63 17.24 6.99
C HIS A 245 -27.48 16.62 6.18
N GLY A 246 -26.67 15.75 6.79
CA GLY A 246 -25.50 15.14 6.14
C GLY A 246 -24.30 16.09 6.05
N VAL A 247 -24.29 17.20 6.78
CA VAL A 247 -23.15 18.13 6.79
C VAL A 247 -22.06 17.59 7.71
N VAL A 248 -20.84 17.54 7.20
CA VAL A 248 -19.66 17.11 7.96
C VAL A 248 -19.38 18.12 9.08
N ARG A 249 -19.45 17.65 10.34
CA ARG A 249 -19.11 18.41 11.55
C ARG A 249 -17.65 18.24 11.94
N SER A 250 -17.11 17.04 11.75
CA SER A 250 -15.68 16.77 11.90
C SER A 250 -15.24 15.65 10.96
N ALA A 251 -13.97 15.67 10.59
CA ALA A 251 -13.33 14.63 9.80
C ALA A 251 -11.92 14.37 10.34
N ARG A 252 -11.59 13.11 10.58
CA ARG A 252 -10.25 12.66 10.92
C ARG A 252 -9.82 11.60 9.92
N ILE A 253 -8.67 11.81 9.30
CA ILE A 253 -8.10 10.92 8.29
C ILE A 253 -6.69 10.59 8.74
N VAL A 254 -6.40 9.29 8.92
CA VAL A 254 -5.10 8.80 9.34
C VAL A 254 -4.49 8.03 8.17
N PRO A 255 -3.72 8.69 7.29
CA PRO A 255 -3.17 8.08 6.08
C PRO A 255 -1.96 7.17 6.39
N PRO A 256 -1.66 6.18 5.53
CA PRO A 256 -0.58 5.21 5.79
C PRO A 256 0.79 5.86 6.02
N THR A 257 1.11 6.94 5.31
CA THR A 257 2.40 7.64 5.46
C THR A 257 2.60 8.17 6.89
N SER A 258 1.57 8.78 7.50
CA SER A 258 1.64 9.27 8.89
C SER A 258 1.83 8.13 9.89
N GLN A 259 1.24 6.97 9.58
CA GLN A 259 1.35 5.77 10.41
C GLN A 259 2.75 5.15 10.36
N ASN A 260 3.39 5.17 9.18
CA ASN A 260 4.74 4.66 9.02
C ASN A 260 5.84 5.64 9.47
N GLN A 261 5.53 6.89 9.83
CA GLN A 261 6.54 7.91 10.09
C GLN A 261 7.49 7.53 11.25
N ALA A 262 6.94 7.07 12.38
CA ALA A 262 7.75 6.60 13.52
C ALA A 262 8.63 5.40 13.15
N ARG A 263 8.11 4.52 12.31
CA ARG A 263 8.81 3.32 11.83
C ARG A 263 9.94 3.68 10.87
N ILE A 264 9.71 4.61 9.94
CA ILE A 264 10.74 5.14 9.02
C ILE A 264 11.91 5.73 9.82
N GLU A 265 11.64 6.57 10.83
CA GLU A 265 12.70 7.16 11.65
C GLU A 265 13.54 6.08 12.37
N ALA A 266 12.86 5.11 12.99
CA ALA A 266 13.53 4.03 13.70
C ALA A 266 14.29 3.07 12.76
N ASP A 267 13.84 2.90 11.52
CA ASP A 267 14.52 2.11 10.49
C ASP A 267 15.76 2.85 9.98
N LEU A 268 15.63 4.15 9.67
CA LEU A 268 16.76 5.01 9.30
C LEU A 268 17.88 4.96 10.35
N HIS A 269 17.53 5.10 11.63
CA HIS A 269 18.50 5.03 12.71
C HIS A 269 19.25 3.69 12.72
N ARG A 270 18.52 2.58 12.68
CA ARG A 270 19.08 1.22 12.73
C ARG A 270 19.91 0.89 11.49
N SER A 271 19.37 1.19 10.31
CA SER A 271 19.99 0.86 9.03
C SER A 271 21.28 1.66 8.82
N LEU A 272 21.33 2.94 9.21
CA LEU A 272 22.55 3.75 9.15
C LEU A 272 23.60 3.31 10.17
N GLN A 273 23.19 2.93 11.39
CA GLN A 273 24.11 2.36 12.38
C GLN A 273 24.74 1.06 11.89
N HIS A 274 23.93 0.16 11.30
CA HIS A 274 24.42 -1.10 10.76
C HIS A 274 25.31 -0.90 9.52
N PHE A 275 25.01 0.10 8.69
CA PHE A 275 25.81 0.43 7.51
C PHE A 275 27.18 1.04 7.85
N GLY A 276 27.30 1.64 9.04
CA GLY A 276 28.52 2.30 9.52
C GLY A 276 28.50 3.81 9.26
N LEU A 277 28.61 4.61 10.32
CA LEU A 277 28.54 6.07 10.24
C LEU A 277 29.83 6.73 9.72
N ASP A 278 30.90 5.96 9.61
CA ASP A 278 32.20 6.35 9.05
C ASP A 278 32.18 6.42 7.52
N GLN A 279 31.19 5.79 6.88
CA GLN A 279 31.00 5.78 5.43
C GLN A 279 30.95 7.20 4.83
N PRO A 280 31.29 7.37 3.54
CA PRO A 280 31.16 8.66 2.86
C PRO A 280 29.73 9.21 2.94
N SER A 281 29.59 10.53 3.06
CA SER A 281 28.28 11.19 3.21
C SER A 281 27.29 10.85 2.10
N ASP A 282 27.76 10.70 0.86
CA ASP A 282 26.91 10.30 -0.26
C ASP A 282 26.42 8.85 -0.15
N ALA A 283 27.23 7.95 0.39
CA ALA A 283 26.83 6.57 0.63
C ALA A 283 25.78 6.48 1.75
N LEU A 284 25.96 7.25 2.84
CA LEU A 284 24.97 7.36 3.92
C LEU A 284 23.65 7.94 3.42
N ARG A 285 23.72 9.01 2.60
CA ARG A 285 22.56 9.63 1.97
C ARG A 285 21.82 8.63 1.08
N LEU A 286 22.53 7.92 0.20
CA LEU A 286 21.93 6.91 -0.68
C LEU A 286 21.28 5.77 0.12
N ARG A 287 21.92 5.29 1.21
CA ARG A 287 21.35 4.28 2.11
C ARG A 287 20.07 4.80 2.76
N ALA A 288 20.07 6.01 3.31
CA ALA A 288 18.90 6.62 3.94
C ALA A 288 17.74 6.78 2.94
N GLU A 289 18.02 7.30 1.74
CA GLU A 289 17.02 7.43 0.68
C GLU A 289 16.43 6.07 0.27
N THR A 290 17.27 5.03 0.17
CA THR A 290 16.81 3.67 -0.18
C THR A 290 15.90 3.09 0.91
N VAL A 291 16.24 3.28 2.20
CA VAL A 291 15.40 2.88 3.33
C VAL A 291 14.04 3.56 3.24
N ILE A 292 14.01 4.88 3.04
CA ILE A 292 12.75 5.65 2.91
C ILE A 292 11.90 5.14 1.74
N ARG A 293 12.51 4.87 0.57
CA ARG A 293 11.81 4.38 -0.63
C ARG A 293 11.16 3.00 -0.46
N ASN A 294 11.60 2.18 0.51
CA ASN A 294 10.93 0.92 0.84
C ASN A 294 9.52 1.13 1.40
N TYR A 295 9.22 2.29 1.98
CA TYR A 295 7.88 2.62 2.49
C TYR A 295 6.96 3.27 1.44
N ASP A 296 7.49 3.57 0.25
CA ASP A 296 6.79 4.31 -0.82
C ASP A 296 6.06 5.57 -0.30
N PRO A 297 6.71 6.47 0.45
CA PRO A 297 6.01 7.60 1.05
C PRO A 297 5.44 8.54 -0.03
N CYS A 298 4.17 8.91 0.11
CA CYS A 298 3.55 9.90 -0.78
C CYS A 298 4.08 11.31 -0.44
N ILE A 299 5.02 11.82 -1.24
CA ILE A 299 5.73 13.09 -0.99
C ILE A 299 4.80 14.31 -1.02
N SER A 300 3.70 14.28 -1.79
CA SER A 300 2.69 15.36 -1.73
C SER A 300 2.01 15.48 -0.36
N CYS A 301 2.03 14.41 0.44
CA CYS A 301 1.52 14.37 1.81
C CYS A 301 2.62 14.56 2.88
N ALA A 302 3.90 14.62 2.47
CA ALA A 302 5.06 14.75 3.35
C ALA A 302 6.04 15.74 2.71
N THR A 303 5.83 17.04 2.98
CA THR A 303 6.62 18.14 2.43
C THR A 303 8.11 18.02 2.81
N HIS A 304 8.97 18.29 1.81
CA HIS A 304 10.45 18.38 1.83
C HIS A 304 11.23 17.05 1.87
N PHE A 305 12.02 16.82 0.80
CA PHE A 305 12.94 15.70 0.63
C PHE A 305 14.07 15.75 1.69
N LEU A 306 14.46 14.57 2.19
CA LEU A 306 15.34 14.34 3.34
C LEU A 306 16.51 15.33 3.43
N ARG A 307 16.63 16.03 4.57
CA ARG A 307 17.86 16.74 4.96
C ARG A 307 18.61 15.91 5.99
N LEU A 308 19.80 15.43 5.62
CA LEU A 308 20.68 14.68 6.52
C LEU A 308 21.76 15.61 7.07
N ASP A 309 21.67 15.93 8.36
CA ASP A 309 22.67 16.72 9.08
C ASP A 309 23.64 15.77 9.82
N LEU A 310 24.87 15.63 9.31
CA LEU A 310 25.91 14.74 9.87
C LEU A 310 26.90 15.54 10.73
N HIS A 311 26.91 15.27 12.03
CA HIS A 311 27.91 15.82 12.95
C HIS A 311 28.96 14.75 13.28
N ARG A 312 30.15 14.89 12.68
CA ARG A 312 31.32 14.06 13.02
C ARG A 312 32.11 14.76 14.13
N ALA A 313 32.57 14.00 15.12
CA ALA A 313 33.47 14.49 16.16
C ALA A 313 34.86 14.83 15.59
#